data_AF-A0A955GUT4-F1
#
_entry.id   AF-A0A955GUT4-F1
#
_cell.length_a   1.000
_cell.length_b   1.000
_cell.length_c   1.000
_cell.angle_alpha   90.00
_cell.angle_beta   90.00
_cell.angle_gamma   90.00
#
_symmetry.space_group_name_H-M   'P 1'
#
loop_
_entity.id
_entity.type
_entity.pdbx_description
1 polymer ?
#
loop_
_entity_poly.entity_id
_entity_poly.type
_entity_poly.pdbx_seq_one_letter_code
_entity_poly.pdbx_strand_id
1 'polypeptide(L)'
;ITKTKNHQPLYIEHERVAQLTTMVPDAIIVVGDATEGKWTAIHQYQPDTIVVGYDQHTLQQALENIQKDHHFTIVGIDALEPEQYKSSIIRHQKNRS
;
A
#
# COMPACT_ATOMS: atom_id res chain seq x y z
N ILE A 1 2.81 2.19 -15.52
CA ILE A 1 3.54 2.35 -14.23
C ILE A 1 4.44 3.58 -14.36
N THR A 2 3.95 4.78 -14.07
CA THR A 2 4.77 6.00 -14.24
C THR A 2 4.46 7.03 -13.17
N LYS A 3 5.54 7.44 -12.48
CA LYS A 3 5.64 8.58 -11.54
C LYS A 3 4.89 8.45 -10.21
N THR A 4 5.41 7.59 -9.34
CA THR A 4 5.33 7.84 -7.90
C THR A 4 6.75 7.81 -7.36
N LYS A 5 7.32 9.00 -7.16
CA LYS A 5 8.72 9.28 -6.77
C LYS A 5 9.71 9.02 -7.92
N ASN A 6 10.69 9.92 -8.09
CA ASN A 6 11.65 9.98 -9.21
C ASN A 6 12.70 8.84 -9.20
N HIS A 7 12.33 7.66 -8.71
CA HIS A 7 13.22 6.56 -8.40
C HIS A 7 12.62 5.24 -8.86
N GLN A 8 13.42 4.45 -9.57
CA GLN A 8 13.04 3.08 -9.90
C GLN A 8 12.96 2.24 -8.61
N PRO A 9 11.92 1.41 -8.46
CA PRO A 9 11.86 0.43 -7.38
C PRO A 9 13.09 -0.48 -7.38
N LEU A 10 13.58 -0.87 -6.20
CA LEU A 10 14.67 -1.84 -6.07
C LEU A 10 14.25 -3.25 -6.53
N TYR A 11 12.96 -3.56 -6.39
CA TYR A 11 12.35 -4.83 -6.77
C TYR A 11 11.17 -4.56 -7.70
N ILE A 12 11.04 -5.35 -8.76
CA ILE A 12 9.92 -5.25 -9.68
C ILE A 12 8.65 -5.85 -9.06
N GLU A 13 7.49 -5.55 -9.64
CA GLU A 13 6.19 -5.87 -9.03
C GLU A 13 6.02 -7.35 -8.66
N HIS A 14 6.34 -8.26 -9.59
CA HIS A 14 6.16 -9.70 -9.35
C HIS A 14 7.07 -10.20 -8.21
N GLU A 15 8.27 -9.66 -8.07
CA GLU A 15 9.19 -10.01 -6.97
C GLU A 15 8.62 -9.55 -5.63
N ARG A 16 8.07 -8.33 -5.58
CA ARG A 16 7.44 -7.79 -4.36
C ARG A 16 6.23 -8.63 -3.94
N VAL A 17 5.39 -9.03 -4.91
CA VAL A 17 4.23 -9.90 -4.63
C VAL A 17 4.68 -11.26 -4.10
N ALA A 18 5.63 -11.92 -4.76
CA ALA A 18 6.14 -13.22 -4.33
C ALA A 18 6.75 -13.20 -2.92
N GLN A 19 7.47 -12.12 -2.58
CA GLN A 19 8.01 -11.91 -1.24
C GLN A 19 6.91 -11.77 -0.19
N LEU A 20 5.88 -10.95 -0.47
CA LEU A 20 4.75 -10.75 0.46
C LEU A 20 3.93 -12.03 0.66
N THR A 21 3.65 -12.77 -0.41
CA THR A 21 2.95 -14.05 -0.33
C THR A 21 3.70 -15.06 0.52
N THR A 22 5.03 -15.07 0.46
CA THR A 22 5.86 -15.96 1.31
C THR A 22 5.88 -15.50 2.77
N MET A 23 5.92 -14.18 3.00
CA MET A 23 6.02 -13.59 4.34
C MET A 23 4.71 -13.72 5.13
N VAL A 24 3.57 -13.63 4.46
CA VAL A 24 2.23 -13.67 5.08
C VAL A 24 1.36 -14.69 4.33
N PRO A 25 1.56 -16.00 4.55
CA PRO A 25 0.93 -17.05 3.75
C PRO A 25 -0.60 -17.09 3.85
N ASP A 26 -1.16 -16.57 4.94
CA ASP A 26 -2.60 -16.52 5.19
C ASP A 26 -3.26 -15.29 4.52
N ALA A 27 -2.49 -14.38 3.93
CA ALA A 27 -3.00 -13.17 3.29
C ALA A 27 -3.12 -13.32 1.77
N ILE A 28 -4.20 -12.77 1.20
CA ILE A 28 -4.36 -12.64 -0.25
C ILE A 28 -3.66 -11.35 -0.68
N ILE A 29 -2.60 -11.49 -1.48
CA ILE A 29 -1.86 -10.35 -2.03
C ILE A 29 -2.40 -10.02 -3.42
N VAL A 30 -2.91 -8.80 -3.58
CA VAL A 30 -3.45 -8.31 -4.85
C VAL A 30 -2.65 -7.12 -5.35
N VAL A 31 -2.48 -7.03 -6.67
CA VAL A 31 -1.90 -5.84 -7.30
C VAL A 31 -2.96 -4.75 -7.30
N GLY A 32 -2.57 -3.54 -6.88
CA GLY A 32 -3.46 -2.39 -6.85
C GLY A 32 -3.86 -1.91 -8.26
N ASP A 33 -4.96 -1.17 -8.34
CA ASP A 33 -5.45 -0.65 -9.62
C ASP A 33 -4.45 0.33 -10.25
N ALA A 34 -4.20 0.17 -11.55
CA ALA A 34 -3.41 1.13 -12.33
C ALA A 34 -4.15 2.45 -12.60
N THR A 35 -5.46 2.47 -12.36
CA THR A 35 -6.35 3.62 -12.59
C THR A 35 -7.05 3.97 -11.28
N GLU A 36 -6.93 5.23 -10.87
CA GLU A 36 -7.60 5.74 -9.67
C GLU A 36 -9.12 5.60 -9.79
N GLY A 37 -9.80 5.35 -8.67
CA GLY A 37 -11.26 5.27 -8.61
C GLY A 37 -11.88 3.96 -9.08
N LYS A 38 -11.10 2.99 -9.57
CA LYS A 38 -11.65 1.66 -9.96
C LYS A 38 -12.07 0.81 -8.78
N TRP A 39 -11.34 0.89 -7.67
CA TRP A 39 -11.62 0.18 -6.42
C TRP A 39 -11.88 -1.33 -6.61
N THR A 40 -11.21 -1.96 -7.58
CA THR A 40 -11.48 -3.35 -8.00
C THR A 40 -11.36 -4.31 -6.81
N ALA A 41 -10.36 -4.12 -5.96
CA ALA A 41 -10.16 -4.92 -4.75
C ALA A 41 -11.30 -4.76 -3.74
N ILE A 42 -11.84 -3.55 -3.57
CA ILE A 42 -12.96 -3.30 -2.64
C ILE A 42 -14.22 -3.99 -3.16
N HIS A 43 -14.51 -3.86 -4.46
CA HIS A 43 -15.66 -4.50 -5.08
C HIS A 43 -15.59 -6.02 -5.04
N GLN A 44 -14.40 -6.60 -5.28
CA GLN A 44 -14.20 -8.04 -5.35
C GLN A 44 -14.22 -8.70 -3.97
N TYR A 45 -13.57 -8.11 -2.97
CA TYR A 45 -13.37 -8.75 -1.67
C TYR A 45 -14.28 -8.21 -0.57
N GLN A 46 -14.98 -7.09 -0.81
CA GLN A 46 -15.95 -6.49 0.12
C GLN A 46 -15.43 -6.45 1.57
N PRO A 47 -14.30 -5.76 1.83
CA PRO A 47 -13.69 -5.77 3.15
C PRO A 47 -14.58 -5.09 4.19
N ASP A 48 -14.62 -5.59 5.42
CA ASP A 48 -15.28 -4.91 6.55
C ASP A 48 -14.47 -3.72 7.07
N THR A 49 -13.14 -3.78 6.93
CA THR A 49 -12.20 -2.79 7.43
C THR A 49 -11.09 -2.55 6.41
N ILE A 50 -10.76 -1.29 6.17
CA ILE A 50 -9.61 -0.88 5.37
C ILE A 50 -8.62 -0.14 6.27
N VAL A 51 -7.39 -0.63 6.31
CA VAL A 51 -6.30 -0.03 7.08
C VAL A 51 -5.38 0.74 6.14
N VAL A 52 -5.11 2.02 6.45
CA VAL A 52 -4.26 2.91 5.65
C VAL A 52 -3.09 3.41 6.47
N GLY A 53 -1.92 3.53 5.83
CA GLY A 53 -0.73 4.10 6.47
C GLY A 53 -0.89 5.60 6.73
N TYR A 54 -0.24 6.10 7.79
CA TYR A 54 -0.25 7.51 8.19
C TYR A 54 0.09 8.51 7.05
N ASP A 55 0.88 8.11 6.06
CA ASP A 55 1.33 8.96 4.95
C ASP A 55 0.38 8.95 3.75
N GLN A 56 -0.77 8.27 3.84
CA GLN A 56 -1.72 8.04 2.75
C GLN A 56 -2.98 8.91 2.82
N HIS A 57 -2.86 10.18 3.23
CA HIS A 57 -4.01 11.08 3.43
C HIS A 57 -4.94 11.18 2.20
N THR A 58 -4.39 11.29 0.99
CA THR A 58 -5.19 11.38 -0.24
C THR A 58 -6.00 10.11 -0.50
N LEU A 59 -5.42 8.94 -0.23
CA LEU A 59 -6.13 7.67 -0.35
C LEU A 59 -7.25 7.57 0.70
N GLN A 60 -6.96 7.97 1.94
CA GLN A 60 -7.94 7.98 3.01
C GLN A 60 -9.16 8.85 2.64
N GLN A 61 -8.93 10.08 2.17
CA GLN A 61 -10.01 10.96 1.72
C GLN A 61 -10.82 10.36 0.56
N ALA A 62 -10.15 9.68 -0.38
CA ALA A 62 -10.83 9.02 -1.48
C ALA A 62 -11.69 7.83 -1.01
N LEU A 63 -11.25 7.09 0.01
CA LEU A 63 -12.01 6.01 0.64
C LEU A 63 -13.22 6.54 1.42
N GLU A 64 -13.07 7.65 2.15
CA GLU A 64 -14.16 8.30 2.89
C GLU A 64 -15.33 8.69 1.97
N ASN A 65 -15.04 9.08 0.72
CA ASN A 65 -16.07 9.42 -0.27
C ASN A 65 -16.94 8.24 -0.71
N ILE A 66 -16.38 7.02 -0.70
CA ILE A 66 -17.08 5.80 -1.14
C ILE A 66 -17.55 4.94 0.05
N GLN A 67 -17.14 5.29 1.28
CA GLN A 67 -17.39 4.50 2.48
C GLN A 67 -18.87 4.21 2.72
N LYS A 68 -19.74 5.20 2.44
CA LYS A 68 -21.19 5.09 2.62
C LYS A 68 -21.82 4.01 1.74
N ASP A 69 -21.25 3.77 0.57
CA ASP A 69 -21.80 2.86 -0.44
C ASP A 69 -21.25 1.43 -0.28
N HIS A 70 -20.18 1.27 0.52
CA HIS A 70 -19.44 0.00 0.64
C HIS A 70 -19.34 -0.55 2.06
N HIS A 71 -19.93 0.13 3.06
CA HIS A 71 -20.12 -0.37 4.43
C HIS A 71 -18.85 -0.82 5.19
N PHE A 72 -17.68 -0.33 4.82
CA PHE A 72 -16.43 -0.61 5.54
C PHE A 72 -16.08 0.48 6.56
N THR A 73 -15.20 0.14 7.50
CA THR A 73 -14.55 1.11 8.39
C THR A 73 -13.14 1.45 7.89
N ILE A 74 -12.69 2.68 8.15
CA ILE A 74 -11.33 3.13 7.78
C ILE A 74 -10.53 3.32 9.06
N VAL A 75 -9.36 2.71 9.12
CA VAL A 75 -8.44 2.82 10.26
C VAL A 75 -7.09 3.32 9.77
N GLY A 76 -6.66 4.48 10.27
CA GLY A 76 -5.29 4.96 10.08
C GLY A 76 -4.33 4.29 11.05
N ILE A 77 -3.17 3.87 10.57
CA ILE A 77 -2.09 3.35 11.43
C ILE A 77 -0.85 4.23 11.39
N ASP A 78 -0.25 4.42 12.56
CA ASP A 78 0.97 5.21 12.71
C ASP A 78 2.19 4.54 12.07
N ALA A 79 3.18 5.35 11.75
CA ALA A 79 4.47 4.88 11.29
C ALA A 79 5.18 4.08 12.38
N LEU A 80 5.65 2.88 12.05
CA LEU A 80 6.61 2.18 12.91
C LEU A 80 8.01 2.77 12.69
N GLU A 81 8.53 3.48 13.69
CA GLU A 81 9.91 4.00 13.75
C GLU A 81 10.41 4.57 12.39
N PRO A 82 9.80 5.66 11.89
CA PRO A 82 10.05 6.16 10.53
C PRO A 82 11.50 6.61 10.30
N GLU A 83 12.21 6.98 11.36
CA GLU A 83 13.65 7.33 11.32
C GLU A 83 14.56 6.12 11.09
N GLN A 84 14.03 4.89 11.21
CA GLN A 84 14.78 3.65 10.99
C GLN A 84 14.33 2.92 9.72
N TYR A 85 13.01 2.77 9.51
CA TYR A 85 12.49 1.85 8.49
C TYR A 85 12.01 2.49 7.18
N LYS A 86 12.17 3.81 7.02
CA LYS A 86 11.79 4.47 5.77
C LYS A 86 12.67 3.97 4.61
N SER A 87 12.02 3.61 3.49
CA SER A 87 12.71 3.05 2.31
C SER A 87 13.83 3.93 1.77
N SER A 88 13.72 5.25 1.89
CA SER A 88 14.81 6.17 1.53
C SER A 88 16.04 5.97 2.41
N ILE A 89 15.90 5.72 3.71
CA ILE A 89 17.02 5.50 4.66
C ILE A 89 17.72 4.18 4.34
N ILE A 90 16.93 3.11 4.18
CA ILE A 90 17.43 1.77 3.82
C ILE A 90 18.20 1.81 2.50
N ARG A 91 17.69 2.54 1.49
CA ARG A 91 18.40 2.68 0.21
C ARG A 91 19.73 3.42 0.35
N HIS A 92 19.79 4.47 1.16
CA HIS A 92 21.04 5.21 1.41
C HIS A 92 22.09 4.35 2.12
N GLN A 93 21.67 3.51 3.07
CA GLN A 93 22.57 2.56 3.74
C GLN A 93 23.13 1.53 2.75
N LYS A 94 22.27 0.92 1.91
CA LYS A 94 22.69 -0.09 0.93
C LYS A 94 23.64 0.46 -0.14
N ASN A 95 23.55 1.74 -0.49
CA ASN A 95 24.45 2.40 -1.43
C ASN A 95 25.81 2.81 -0.82
N ARG A 96 25.97 2.73 0.50
CA ARG A 96 27.22 3.05 1.23
C ARG A 96 28.04 1.81 1.60
N SER A 97 27.49 0.62 1.40
CA SER A 97 28.12 -0.69 1.61
C SER A 97 28.61 -1.26 0.29
#